data_AF-A0A562Q247-F1
#
_entry.id   AF-A0A562Q247-F1
#
_cell.length_a   1.000
_cell.length_b   1.000
_cell.length_c   1.000
_cell.angle_alpha   90.00
_cell.angle_beta   90.00
_cell.angle_gamma   90.00
#
_symmetry.space_group_name_H-M   'P 1'
#
loop_
_entity.id
_entity.type
_entity.pdbx_description
1 polymer ?
#
loop_
_entity_poly.entity_id
_entity_poly.type
_entity_poly.pdbx_seq_one_letter_code
_entity_poly.pdbx_strand_id
1 'polypeptide(L)' 'MKALLFTNWHLMRWVRLVFALFLFAQAYILKEWMFIGFGLFFFIQVVFNLGCGSNGCSIPNNKYNKNE' A
#
# COMPACT_ATOMS: atom_id res chain seq x y z
N MET A 1 10.62 13.10 -20.12
CA MET A 1 10.31 11.66 -19.92
C MET A 1 11.13 11.05 -18.78
N LYS A 2 11.06 11.62 -17.55
CA LYS A 2 11.69 11.03 -16.33
C LYS A 2 10.72 11.00 -15.13
N ALA A 3 9.60 11.71 -15.22
CA ALA A 3 8.59 11.79 -14.16
C ALA A 3 7.78 10.50 -13.96
N LEU A 4 7.60 9.67 -15.01
CA LEU A 4 6.80 8.45 -14.89
C LEU A 4 7.43 7.35 -14.03
N LEU A 5 8.76 7.36 -13.87
CA LEU A 5 9.44 6.44 -12.94
C LEU A 5 9.13 6.76 -11.46
N PHE A 6 8.66 7.99 -11.16
CA PHE A 6 8.17 8.40 -9.85
C PHE A 6 6.63 8.49 -9.75
N THR A 7 5.89 8.38 -10.86
CA THR A 7 4.42 8.56 -10.87
C THR A 7 3.64 7.24 -10.79
N ASN A 8 4.26 6.07 -10.94
CA ASN A 8 3.55 4.78 -10.84
C ASN A 8 4.32 3.68 -10.09
N TRP A 9 5.41 4.03 -9.40
CA TRP A 9 5.98 3.18 -8.36
C TRP A 9 5.37 3.63 -7.05
N HIS A 10 4.47 2.84 -6.46
CA HIS A 10 3.75 3.22 -5.25
C HIS A 10 4.74 3.62 -4.13
N LEU A 11 5.08 4.91 -4.01
CA LEU A 11 5.80 5.48 -2.86
C LEU A 11 5.12 5.02 -1.56
N MET A 12 3.78 4.95 -1.60
CA MET A 12 2.94 4.38 -0.56
C MET A 12 3.31 2.94 -0.13
N ARG A 13 3.79 2.09 -1.06
CA ARG A 13 4.20 0.71 -0.77
C ARG A 13 5.51 0.69 0.01
N TRP A 14 6.47 1.53 -0.36
CA TRP A 14 7.71 1.70 0.39
C TRP A 14 7.47 2.33 1.77
N VAL A 15 6.61 3.34 1.86
CA VAL A 15 6.21 3.94 3.13
C VAL A 15 5.58 2.91 4.07
N ARG A 16 4.65 2.09 3.57
CA ARG A 16 4.05 0.99 4.35
C ARG A 16 5.09 -0.04 4.80
N LEU A 17 6.06 -0.38 3.94
CA LEU A 17 7.12 -1.35 4.26
C LEU A 17 8.07 -0.80 5.35
N VAL A 18 8.51 0.46 5.21
CA VAL A 18 9.33 1.13 6.22
C VAL A 18 8.58 1.22 7.55
N PHE A 19 7.29 1.52 7.53
CA PHE A 19 6.46 1.56 8.73
C PHE A 19 6.30 0.18 9.39
N ALA A 20 6.12 -0.89 8.61
CA ALA A 20 6.09 -2.26 9.12
C ALA A 20 7.42 -2.65 9.80
N LEU A 21 8.55 -2.34 9.17
CA LEU A 21 9.88 -2.57 9.76
C LEU A 21 10.11 -1.75 11.04
N PHE A 22 9.65 -0.50 11.06
CA PHE A 22 9.68 0.33 12.26
C PHE A 22 8.90 -0.30 13.42
N LEU A 23 7.68 -0.81 13.16
CA LEU A 23 6.89 -1.49 14.18
C LEU A 23 7.57 -2.77 14.69
N PHE A 24 8.23 -3.54 13.82
CA PHE A 24 9.01 -4.70 14.26
C PHE A 24 10.24 -4.31 15.10
N ALA A 25 10.92 -3.22 14.75
CA ALA A 25 12.02 -2.72 15.56
C ALA A 25 11.54 -2.26 16.95
N GLN A 26 10.40 -1.56 17.01
CA GLN A 26 9.78 -1.18 18.28
C GLN A 26 9.32 -2.41 19.08
N ALA A 27 8.77 -3.43 18.43
CA ALA A 27 8.42 -4.69 19.07
C ALA A 27 9.63 -5.37 19.71
N TYR A 28 10.81 -5.29 19.10
CA TYR A 28 12.04 -5.84 19.67
C TYR A 28 12.52 -5.05 20.89
N ILE A 29 12.44 -3.72 20.85
CA ILE A 29 12.90 -2.83 21.93
C ILE A 29 11.95 -2.90 23.14
N LEU A 30 10.65 -2.75 22.91
CA LEU A 30 9.62 -2.76 23.96
C LEU A 30 9.24 -4.18 24.41
N LYS A 31 9.55 -5.21 23.61
CA LYS A 31 9.14 -6.62 23.82
C LYS A 31 7.62 -6.80 23.93
N GLU A 32 6.86 -5.86 23.38
CA GLU A 32 5.40 -5.87 23.38
C GLU A 32 4.88 -6.60 22.14
N TRP A 33 4.13 -7.68 22.35
CA TRP A 33 3.64 -8.58 21.31
C TRP A 33 2.63 -7.91 20.38
N MET A 34 1.94 -6.88 20.86
CA MET A 34 0.95 -6.12 20.10
C MET A 34 1.54 -5.48 18.83
N PHE A 35 2.78 -4.98 18.89
CA PHE A 35 3.44 -4.36 17.74
C PHE A 35 3.79 -5.36 16.64
N ILE A 36 4.03 -6.63 16.98
CA ILE A 36 4.25 -7.69 15.99
C ILE A 36 2.98 -7.90 15.18
N GLY A 37 1.80 -7.94 15.83
CA GLY A 37 0.51 -8.09 15.15
C GLY A 37 0.26 -6.96 14.14
N PHE A 38 0.47 -5.70 14.55
CA PHE A 38 0.33 -4.56 13.65
C PHE A 38 1.39 -4.55 12.54
N GLY A 39 2.65 -4.87 12.84
CA GLY A 39 3.71 -4.99 11.85
C GLY A 39 3.40 -6.04 10.77
N LEU A 40 2.88 -7.20 11.18
CA LEU A 40 2.48 -8.28 10.27
C LEU A 40 1.32 -7.86 9.37
N PHE A 41 0.35 -7.13 9.91
CA PHE A 41 -0.77 -6.59 9.12
C PHE A 41 -0.29 -5.68 7.99
N PHE A 42 0.55 -4.68 8.29
CA PHE A 42 1.11 -3.80 7.26
C PHE A 42 2.06 -4.52 6.30
N PHE A 43 2.80 -5.52 6.79
CA PHE A 43 3.66 -6.35 5.95
C PHE A 43 2.87 -7.17 4.92
N ILE A 44 1.78 -7.83 5.36
CA ILE A 44 0.86 -8.57 4.48
C ILE A 44 0.25 -7.62 3.44
N GLN A 45 -0.18 -6.42 3.83
CA GLN A 45 -0.69 -5.43 2.87
C GLN A 45 0.33 -5.06 1.78
N VAL A 46 1.62 -5.00 2.10
CA VAL A 46 2.69 -4.70 1.12
C VAL A 46 3.01 -5.90 0.22
N VAL A 47 3.00 -7.11 0.78
CA VAL A 47 3.29 -8.35 0.04
C VAL A 47 2.17 -8.67 -0.93
N PHE A 48 0.92 -8.65 -0.47
CA PHE A 48 -0.24 -9.01 -1.27
C PHE A 48 -0.85 -7.82 -2.01
N ASN A 49 -0.29 -6.60 -1.86
CA ASN A 49 -0.91 -5.35 -2.32
C ASN A 49 -2.39 -5.23 -1.90
N LEU A 50 -2.77 -5.83 -0.76
CA LEU A 50 -4.13 -5.78 -0.24
C LEU A 50 -4.40 -4.35 0.24
N GLY A 51 -5.15 -3.63 -0.56
CA GLY A 51 -5.59 -2.27 -0.29
C GLY A 51 -6.26 -1.68 -1.52
N CYS A 52 -7.22 -0.79 -1.30
CA CYS A 52 -7.79 0.00 -2.40
C CYS A 52 -6.70 0.95 -2.92
N GLY A 53 -5.94 0.51 -3.93
CA GLY A 53 -4.97 1.34 -4.64
C GLY A 53 -5.67 2.40 -5.48
N SER A 54 -4.90 3.27 -6.14
CA SER A 54 -5.44 4.32 -7.04
C SER A 54 -6.34 3.78 -8.17
N ASN A 55 -6.34 2.47 -8.42
CA ASN A 55 -7.17 1.77 -9.40
C ASN A 55 -8.09 0.68 -8.80
N GLY A 56 -8.13 0.52 -7.46
CA GLY A 56 -8.81 -0.61 -6.81
C GLY A 56 -10.33 -0.55 -6.79
N CYS A 57 -10.91 0.65 -6.93
CA CYS A 57 -12.34 0.89 -7.12
C CYS A 57 -12.55 1.97 -8.19
N SER A 58 -11.97 1.82 -9.37
CA SER A 58 -12.35 2.66 -10.51
C SER A 58 -13.66 2.13 -11.07
N ILE A 59 -14.75 2.89 -10.87
CA ILE A 59 -16.03 2.63 -11.55
C ILE A 59 -15.74 2.73 -13.05
N PRO A 60 -16.01 1.70 -13.86
CA PRO A 60 -15.72 1.75 -15.29
C PRO A 60 -16.46 2.94 -15.89
N ASN A 61 -15.72 3.90 -16.42
CA ASN A 61 -16.28 5.04 -17.16
C ASN A 61 -16.72 4.54 -18.54
N ASN A 62 -17.78 3.73 -18.58
CA ASN A 62 -18.38 3.30 -19.82
C ASN A 62 -19.12 4.49 -20.43
N LYS A 63 -18.40 5.31 -21.19
CA LYS A 63 -19.04 6.33 -22.04
C LYS A 63 -19.87 5.61 -23.09
N TYR A 64 -21.17 5.45 -22.85
CA TYR A 64 -22.12 5.08 -23.89
C TYR A 64 -22.09 6.19 -24.94
N ASN A 65 -21.43 5.94 -26.08
CA ASN A 65 -21.62 6.75 -27.28
C ASN A 65 -23.03 6.49 -27.76
N LYS A 66 -23.95 7.38 -27.40
CA LYS A 66 -25.27 7.46 -28.01
C LYS A 66 -25.05 8.07 -29.38
N ASN A 67 -24.81 7.21 -30.36
CA ASN A 67 -24.85 7.59 -31.77
C ASN A 67 -26.32 7.92 -32.06
N GLU A 68 -26.60 9.21 -32.24
CA GLU A 68 -27.84 9.73 -32.82
C GLU A 68 -27.95 9.29 -34.29
#